data_AF-A0A3M1ABM6-F1
#
_entry.id   AF-A0A3M1ABM6-F1
#
_cell.length_a   1.000
_cell.length_b   1.000
_cell.length_c   1.000
_cell.angle_alpha   90.00
_cell.angle_beta   90.00
_cell.angle_gamma   90.00
#
_symmetry.space_group_name_H-M   'P 1'
#
loop_
_entity.id
_entity.type
_entity.pdbx_description
1 polymer ?
#
loop_
_entity_poly.entity_id
_entity_poly.type
_entity_poly.pdbx_seq_one_letter_code
_entity_poly.pdbx_strand_id
1 'polypeptide(L)'
;GDYAQVERERIDRLLATRYGLSPFEAPKLRAEAEALEAEAPDTVRFTRAIKDAVPYEARAGVIEALWEVVLADGVREHEEDALLRLVAPMLGINDRDSALLRQKVEARLK
;
A
#
# COMPACT_ATOMS: atom_id res chain seq x y z
N GLY A 1 -12.08 15.20 9.79
CA GLY A 1 -12.78 13.95 10.14
C GLY A 1 -11.77 13.04 10.78
N ASP A 2 -12.07 12.51 11.97
CA ASP A 2 -11.18 11.64 12.75
C ASP A 2 -10.57 10.50 11.92
N TYR A 3 -11.31 10.00 10.93
CA TYR A 3 -10.91 8.91 10.06
C TYR A 3 -9.60 9.17 9.29
N ALA A 4 -9.48 10.34 8.66
CA ALA A 4 -8.29 10.70 7.88
C ALA A 4 -7.04 10.89 8.75
N GLN A 5 -7.21 11.15 10.05
CA GLN A 5 -6.09 11.26 10.99
C GLN A 5 -5.58 9.87 11.40
N VAL A 6 -6.50 8.96 11.71
CA VAL A 6 -6.17 7.56 12.06
C VAL A 6 -5.45 6.85 10.91
N GLU A 7 -5.88 7.07 9.68
CA GLU A 7 -5.27 6.51 8.48
C GLU A 7 -3.83 7.00 8.27
N ARG A 8 -3.60 8.33 8.36
CA ARG A 8 -2.26 8.94 8.25
C ARG A 8 -1.29 8.40 9.30
N GLU A 9 -1.74 8.26 10.54
CA GLU A 9 -0.92 7.71 11.64
C GLU A 9 -0.55 6.23 11.44
N ARG A 10 -1.37 5.46 10.70
CA ARG A 10 -1.02 4.08 10.34
C ARG A 10 -0.01 4.04 9.21
N ILE A 11 -0.21 4.84 8.17
CA ILE A 11 0.73 4.94 7.04
C ILE A 11 2.11 5.38 7.55
N ASP A 12 2.17 6.37 8.43
CA ASP A 12 3.44 6.86 9.00
C ASP A 12 4.16 5.76 9.80
N ARG A 13 3.43 4.97 10.60
CA ARG A 13 4.02 3.82 11.33
C ARG A 13 4.52 2.72 10.40
N LEU A 14 3.78 2.42 9.33
CA LEU A 14 4.15 1.42 8.34
C LEU A 14 5.42 1.84 7.58
N LEU A 15 5.47 3.10 7.11
CA LEU A 15 6.64 3.67 6.43
C LEU A 15 7.88 3.68 7.34
N ALA A 16 7.71 4.09 8.61
CA ALA A 16 8.78 4.07 9.60
C ALA A 16 9.33 2.65 9.83
N THR A 17 8.44 1.67 10.00
CA THR A 17 8.84 0.27 10.26
C THR A 17 9.50 -0.37 9.04
N ARG A 18 8.95 -0.13 7.84
CA ARG A 18 9.41 -0.75 6.60
C ARG A 18 10.75 -0.22 6.11
N TYR A 19 11.00 1.08 6.28
CA TYR A 19 12.17 1.76 5.74
C TYR A 19 13.13 2.28 6.81
N GLY A 20 12.86 2.04 8.10
CA GLY A 20 13.70 2.50 9.20
C GLY A 20 13.70 4.03 9.36
N LEU A 21 12.59 4.68 9.01
CA LEU A 21 12.48 6.14 8.98
C LEU A 21 12.16 6.71 10.37
N SER A 22 12.66 7.92 10.63
CA SER A 22 12.33 8.67 11.84
C SER A 22 10.87 9.17 11.83
N PRO A 23 10.35 9.62 12.99
CA PRO A 23 9.00 10.19 13.10
C PRO A 23 8.75 11.45 12.27
N PHE A 24 9.80 12.05 11.70
CA PHE A 24 9.71 13.22 10.83
C PHE A 24 9.83 12.87 9.34
N GLU A 25 10.52 11.77 9.03
CA GLU A 25 10.74 11.31 7.66
C GLU A 25 9.53 10.54 7.12
N ALA A 26 8.85 9.75 7.95
CA ALA A 26 7.66 9.02 7.53
C ALA A 26 6.49 9.95 7.12
N PRO A 27 6.13 10.99 7.91
CA PRO A 27 5.09 11.95 7.49
C PRO A 27 5.47 12.75 6.26
N LYS A 28 6.77 13.03 6.08
CA LYS A 28 7.28 13.74 4.89
C LYS A 28 7.14 12.89 3.64
N LEU A 29 7.56 11.62 3.69
CA LEU A 29 7.42 10.69 2.58
C LEU A 29 5.94 10.45 2.23
N ARG A 30 5.07 10.37 3.23
CA ARG A 30 3.61 10.31 3.00
C ARG A 30 3.11 11.56 2.29
N ALA A 31 3.48 12.76 2.74
CA ALA A 31 3.04 14.00 2.11
C ALA A 31 3.52 14.13 0.65
N GLU A 32 4.73 13.66 0.34
CA GLU A 32 5.24 13.58 -1.03
C GLU A 32 4.42 12.59 -1.88
N ALA A 33 4.02 11.45 -1.32
CA ALA A 33 3.15 10.48 -1.98
C ALA A 33 1.73 11.03 -2.21
N GLU A 34 1.14 11.71 -1.22
CA GLU A 34 -0.18 12.37 -1.31
C GLU A 34 -0.17 13.47 -2.40
N ALA A 35 0.91 14.25 -2.49
CA ALA A 35 1.07 15.26 -3.55
C ALA A 35 1.20 14.61 -4.94
N LEU A 36 1.98 13.52 -5.04
CA LEU A 36 2.13 12.77 -6.29
C LEU A 36 0.79 12.14 -6.73
N GLU A 37 -0.01 11.65 -5.80
CA GLU A 37 -1.35 11.11 -6.04
C GLU A 37 -2.30 12.21 -6.56
N ALA A 38 -2.31 13.37 -5.92
CA ALA A 38 -3.11 14.52 -6.36
C ALA A 38 -2.75 15.01 -7.77
N GLU A 39 -1.49 14.84 -8.19
CA GLU A 39 -0.99 15.16 -9.54
C GLU A 39 -1.12 14.00 -10.54
N ALA A 40 -1.54 12.82 -10.09
CA ALA A 40 -1.68 11.61 -10.90
C ALA A 40 -3.16 11.19 -11.00
N PRO A 41 -3.96 11.85 -11.87
CA PRO A 41 -5.37 11.50 -12.09
C PRO A 41 -5.56 10.17 -12.84
N ASP A 42 -4.49 9.43 -13.13
CA ASP A 42 -4.55 8.20 -13.92
C ASP A 42 -3.70 7.09 -13.29
N THR A 43 -4.33 5.98 -12.96
CA THR A 43 -3.76 4.76 -12.34
C THR A 43 -2.48 4.24 -13.01
N VAL A 44 -2.25 4.62 -14.28
CA VAL A 44 -1.03 4.28 -15.05
C VAL A 44 0.21 5.04 -14.58
N ARG A 45 0.08 6.31 -14.14
CA ARG A 45 1.22 7.12 -13.68
C ARG A 45 1.68 6.70 -12.28
N PHE A 46 0.70 6.45 -11.40
CA PHE A 46 0.95 5.94 -10.05
C PHE A 46 1.68 4.59 -10.08
N THR A 47 1.22 3.67 -10.91
CA THR A 47 1.85 2.34 -11.01
C THR A 47 3.19 2.37 -11.74
N ARG A 48 3.43 3.34 -12.63
CA ARG A 48 4.76 3.60 -13.20
C ARG A 48 5.73 4.16 -12.15
N ALA A 49 5.31 5.13 -11.34
CA ALA A 49 6.13 5.67 -10.26
C ALA A 49 6.59 4.57 -9.28
N ILE A 50 5.69 3.65 -8.93
CA ILE A 50 6.05 2.52 -8.07
C ILE A 50 7.00 1.54 -8.80
N LYS A 51 6.79 1.25 -10.09
CA LYS A 51 7.72 0.39 -10.85
C LYS A 51 9.12 0.96 -10.93
N ASP A 52 9.23 2.27 -11.10
CA ASP A 52 10.49 2.98 -11.27
C ASP A 52 11.23 3.11 -9.92
N ALA A 53 10.49 3.27 -8.82
CA ALA A 53 11.05 3.38 -7.47
C ALA A 53 11.33 2.03 -6.80
N VAL A 54 10.60 0.97 -7.15
CA VAL A 54 10.66 -0.33 -6.45
C VAL A 54 11.15 -1.44 -7.39
N PRO A 55 12.33 -2.03 -7.11
CA PRO A 55 12.83 -3.20 -7.83
C PRO A 55 11.81 -4.34 -7.80
N TYR A 56 11.76 -5.16 -8.86
CA TYR A 56 10.73 -6.18 -9.04
C TYR A 56 10.61 -7.11 -7.83
N GLU A 57 11.74 -7.56 -7.28
CA GLU A 57 11.84 -8.41 -6.10
C GLU A 57 11.19 -7.81 -4.83
N ALA A 58 11.12 -6.49 -4.72
CA ALA A 58 10.55 -5.78 -3.58
C ALA A 58 9.04 -5.49 -3.75
N ARG A 59 8.49 -5.65 -4.95
CA ARG A 59 7.08 -5.31 -5.25
C ARG A 59 6.08 -6.23 -4.56
N ALA A 60 6.43 -7.49 -4.37
CA ALA A 60 5.61 -8.41 -3.57
C ALA A 60 5.40 -7.87 -2.14
N GLY A 61 6.45 -7.32 -1.53
CA GLY A 61 6.33 -6.69 -0.22
C GLY A 61 5.42 -5.45 -0.26
N VAL A 62 5.38 -4.69 -1.35
CA VAL A 62 4.46 -3.54 -1.48
C VAL A 62 3.02 -4.00 -1.49
N ILE A 63 2.71 -5.07 -2.25
CA ILE A 63 1.37 -5.67 -2.26
C ILE A 63 1.00 -6.25 -0.88
N GLU A 64 1.93 -6.89 -0.17
CA GLU A 64 1.70 -7.36 1.20
C GLU A 64 1.32 -6.20 2.14
N ALA A 65 2.05 -5.08 2.07
CA ALA A 65 1.76 -3.90 2.89
C ALA A 65 0.40 -3.27 2.55
N LEU A 66 0.01 -3.23 1.28
CA LEU A 66 -1.32 -2.77 0.89
C LEU A 66 -2.43 -3.67 1.46
N TRP A 67 -2.22 -4.99 1.47
CA TRP A 67 -3.13 -5.92 2.13
C TRP A 67 -3.20 -5.70 3.65
N GLU A 68 -2.09 -5.36 4.30
CA GLU A 68 -2.08 -5.04 5.74
C GLU A 68 -2.93 -3.80 6.04
N VAL A 69 -2.90 -2.78 5.19
CA VAL A 69 -3.73 -1.57 5.36
C VAL A 69 -5.21 -1.90 5.19
N VAL A 70 -5.56 -2.55 4.08
CA VAL A 70 -6.95 -2.93 3.74
C VAL A 70 -7.57 -3.85 4.79
N LEU A 71 -6.80 -4.81 5.31
CA LEU A 71 -7.32 -5.79 6.27
C LEU A 71 -7.27 -5.33 7.73
N ALA A 72 -6.58 -4.23 8.04
CA ALA A 72 -6.41 -3.75 9.41
C ALA A 72 -7.73 -3.30 10.08
N ASP A 73 -8.73 -2.91 9.30
CA ASP A 73 -10.04 -2.51 9.82
C ASP A 73 -11.02 -3.69 9.99
N GLY A 74 -10.58 -4.91 9.64
CA GLY A 74 -11.32 -6.16 9.86
C GLY A 74 -12.60 -6.33 9.02
N VAL A 75 -13.03 -5.27 8.33
CA VAL A 75 -14.17 -5.27 7.42
C VAL A 75 -13.64 -5.31 6.00
N ARG A 76 -13.87 -6.44 5.34
CA ARG A 76 -13.56 -6.60 3.92
C ARG A 76 -14.61 -5.83 3.11
N GLU A 77 -14.22 -4.71 2.51
CA GLU A 77 -15.06 -4.05 1.51
C GLU A 77 -14.74 -4.58 0.10
N HIS A 78 -15.78 -4.81 -0.70
CA HIS A 78 -15.64 -5.32 -2.07
C HIS A 78 -14.84 -4.38 -2.98
N GLU A 79 -14.86 -3.08 -2.68
CA GLU A 79 -14.15 -2.04 -3.43
C GLU A 79 -12.63 -2.13 -3.22
N GLU A 80 -12.17 -2.48 -2.02
CA GLU A 80 -10.74 -2.58 -1.70
C GLU A 80 -10.10 -3.84 -2.30
N ASP A 81 -10.82 -4.98 -2.33
CA ASP A 81 -10.38 -6.19 -3.04
C ASP A 81 -10.29 -5.93 -4.56
N ALA A 82 -11.24 -5.17 -5.11
CA ALA A 82 -11.21 -4.78 -6.52
C ALA A 82 -10.01 -3.86 -6.83
N LEU A 83 -9.69 -2.92 -5.93
CA LEU A 83 -8.54 -2.04 -6.08
C LEU A 83 -7.22 -2.82 -6.12
N LEU A 84 -7.00 -3.77 -5.20
CA LEU A 84 -5.75 -4.55 -5.19
C LEU A 84 -5.64 -5.56 -6.34
N ARG A 85 -6.76 -6.03 -6.88
CA ARG A 85 -6.77 -6.80 -8.14
C ARG A 85 -6.42 -5.95 -9.36
N LEU A 86 -6.65 -4.65 -9.31
CA LEU A 86 -6.22 -3.73 -10.36
C LEU A 86 -4.73 -3.36 -10.20
N VAL A 87 -4.29 -3.07 -8.98
CA VAL A 87 -2.93 -2.58 -8.69
C VAL A 87 -1.87 -3.68 -8.77
N ALA A 88 -2.15 -4.92 -8.33
CA ALA A 88 -1.16 -6.00 -8.30
C ALA A 88 -0.60 -6.36 -9.70
N PRO A 89 -1.45 -6.59 -10.74
CA PRO A 89 -0.97 -6.81 -12.10
C PRO A 89 -0.19 -5.62 -12.63
N MET A 90 -0.62 -4.40 -12.26
CA MET A 90 0.10 -3.20 -12.63
C MET A 90 1.48 -3.14 -12.00
N LEU A 91 1.79 -3.79 -10.87
CA LEU A 91 3.16 -3.91 -10.34
C LEU A 91 3.93 -5.14 -10.86
N GLY A 92 3.30 -5.96 -11.71
CA GLY A 92 3.88 -7.20 -12.23
C GLY A 92 3.75 -8.38 -11.26
N ILE A 93 2.87 -8.27 -10.27
CA ILE A 93 2.49 -9.36 -9.37
C ILE A 93 1.20 -9.97 -9.92
N ASN A 94 1.21 -11.28 -10.15
CA ASN A 94 0.01 -11.95 -10.65
C ASN A 94 -1.03 -12.15 -9.54
N ASP A 95 -2.28 -12.42 -9.93
CA ASP A 95 -3.39 -12.57 -9.01
C ASP A 95 -3.19 -13.70 -7.98
N ARG A 96 -2.51 -14.79 -8.38
CA ARG A 96 -2.22 -15.90 -7.48
C ARG A 96 -1.29 -15.48 -6.35
N ASP A 97 -0.19 -14.80 -6.69
CA ASP A 97 0.79 -14.34 -5.70
C ASP A 97 0.20 -13.27 -4.79
N SER A 98 -0.60 -12.34 -5.36
CA SER A 98 -1.36 -11.38 -4.56
C SER A 98 -2.32 -12.06 -3.58
N ALA A 99 -3.03 -13.11 -4.01
CA ALA A 99 -3.93 -13.88 -3.14
C ALA A 99 -3.18 -14.65 -2.04
N LEU A 100 -1.97 -15.14 -2.29
CA LEU A 100 -1.13 -15.79 -1.27
C LEU A 100 -0.65 -14.77 -0.23
N LEU A 101 -0.24 -13.58 -0.66
CA LEU A 101 0.14 -12.49 0.25
C LEU A 101 -1.03 -12.07 1.13
N ARG A 102 -2.23 -11.95 0.56
CA ARG A 102 -3.46 -11.70 1.31
C ARG A 102 -3.67 -12.75 2.40
N GLN A 103 -3.65 -14.03 2.05
CA GLN A 103 -3.84 -15.12 3.02
C GLN A 103 -2.81 -15.07 4.16
N LYS A 104 -1.56 -14.73 3.83
CA LYS A 104 -0.49 -14.56 4.81
C LYS A 104 -0.77 -13.40 5.78
N VAL A 105 -1.26 -12.27 5.27
CA VAL A 105 -1.65 -11.11 6.09
C VAL A 105 -2.88 -11.42 6.94
N GLU A 106 -3.92 -12.04 6.36
CA GLU A 106 -5.11 -12.49 7.10
C GLU A 106 -4.76 -13.43 8.26
N ALA A 107 -3.77 -14.31 8.07
CA ALA A 107 -3.29 -15.21 9.11
C ALA A 107 -2.49 -14.50 10.21
N ARG A 108 -1.88 -13.34 9.92
CA ARG A 108 -1.10 -12.53 10.88
C ARG A 108 -1.98 -11.59 11.70
N LEU A 109 -3.10 -11.14 11.14
CA LEU A 109 -4.05 -10.23 11.79
C LEU A 109 -5.12 -10.96 12.64
N LYS A 110 -5.21 -12.29 12.52
CA LYS A 110 -6.02 -13.16 13.39
C LYS A 110 -5.30 -13.49 14.69
#